data_AF-A0A2H9KY06-F1
#
_entry.id   AF-A0A2H9KY06-F1
#
_cell.length_a   1.000
_cell.length_b   1.000
_cell.length_c   1.000
_cell.angle_alpha   90.00
_cell.angle_beta   90.00
_cell.angle_gamma   90.00
#
_symmetry.space_group_name_H-M   'P 1'
#
loop_
_entity.id
_entity.type
_entity.pdbx_description
1 polymer ?
#
loop_
_entity_poly.entity_id
_entity_poly.type
_entity_poly.pdbx_seq_one_letter_code
_entity_poly.pdbx_strand_id
1 'polypeptide(L)'
;MIRGVMGMKQVCIICSKEACGIAVADTRVIRAIRAVKRKFNMAANNRLLVCHECMEEYKKRRKSFERKVMLYGAIGIILIILSVAMPLMGGGNISPASVFMVLLLAVFLLALAFLSYIPALAPSAQEESAHSHAQENSAHHAHAPAKKVQTHSHSTPSSFANEHFGHSCKEGGKKHNAHKRKNKKKKGAGKKANAKSKRRAG
;
A
#
# COMPACT_ATOMS: atom_id res chain seq x y z
N MET A 1 -17.25 22.27 29.84
CA MET A 1 -17.27 20.88 29.33
C MET A 1 -15.94 20.60 28.61
N ILE A 2 -14.99 19.99 29.30
CA ILE A 2 -13.68 19.63 28.73
C ILE A 2 -13.85 18.26 28.06
N ARG A 3 -13.98 18.24 26.73
CA ARG A 3 -13.92 16.99 25.95
C ARG A 3 -12.50 16.45 26.07
N GLY A 4 -12.31 15.47 26.96
CA GLY A 4 -11.06 14.72 27.05
C GLY A 4 -10.68 14.18 25.67
N VAL A 5 -9.46 14.46 25.23
CA VAL A 5 -8.90 13.97 23.98
C VAL A 5 -8.70 12.47 24.13
N MET A 6 -9.74 11.69 23.86
CA MET A 6 -9.63 10.22 23.77
C MET A 6 -8.61 9.92 22.68
N GLY A 7 -7.49 9.31 23.08
CA GLY A 7 -6.38 9.00 22.17
C GLY A 7 -6.88 8.28 20.92
N MET A 8 -6.60 8.86 19.75
CA MET A 8 -6.99 8.25 18.48
C MET A 8 -6.27 6.92 18.33
N LYS A 9 -7.02 5.83 18.22
CA LYS A 9 -6.46 4.50 18.03
C LYS A 9 -5.73 4.44 16.69
N GLN A 10 -4.52 3.91 16.74
CA GLN A 10 -3.62 3.71 15.62
C GLN A 10 -3.78 2.27 15.14
N VAL A 11 -4.32 2.05 13.93
CA VAL A 11 -4.69 0.71 13.43
C VAL A 11 -4.06 0.44 12.07
N CYS A 12 -3.40 -0.71 11.93
CA CYS A 12 -2.82 -1.13 10.67
C CYS A 12 -3.89 -1.49 9.64
N ILE A 13 -3.82 -0.92 8.44
CA ILE A 13 -4.81 -1.15 7.36
C ILE A 13 -4.83 -2.59 6.83
N ILE A 14 -3.74 -3.35 7.00
CA ILE A 14 -3.63 -4.72 6.48
C ILE A 14 -4.08 -5.74 7.52
N CYS A 15 -3.46 -5.72 8.70
CA CYS A 15 -3.75 -6.73 9.73
C CYS A 15 -4.84 -6.30 10.72
N SER A 16 -5.32 -5.04 10.66
CA SER A 16 -6.33 -4.47 11.56
C SER A 16 -5.95 -4.50 13.06
N LYS A 17 -4.67 -4.69 13.37
CA LYS A 17 -4.15 -4.65 14.75
C LYS A 17 -3.72 -3.23 15.12
N GLU A 18 -3.80 -2.92 16.40
CA GLU A 18 -3.18 -1.72 16.97
C GLU A 18 -1.66 -1.93 16.96
N ALA A 19 -0.92 -1.10 16.22
CA ALA A 19 0.51 -1.23 16.04
C ALA A 19 1.11 0.14 15.68
N CYS A 20 2.42 0.30 15.86
CA CYS A 20 3.13 1.48 15.36
C CYS A 20 3.67 1.22 13.95
N GLY A 21 3.72 2.27 13.14
CA GLY A 21 4.15 2.16 11.75
C GLY A 21 3.98 3.45 10.96
N ILE A 22 4.10 3.32 9.63
CA ILE A 22 4.09 4.47 8.72
C ILE A 22 2.65 4.95 8.53
N ALA A 23 2.41 6.25 8.75
CA ALA A 23 1.11 6.85 8.56
C ALA A 23 0.69 6.83 7.08
N VAL A 24 -0.58 6.51 6.85
CA VAL A 24 -1.19 6.58 5.52
C VAL A 24 -1.57 8.02 5.21
N ALA A 25 -1.28 8.49 3.99
CA ALA A 25 -1.65 9.82 3.53
C ALA A 25 -3.18 9.97 3.52
N ASP A 26 -3.68 11.06 4.09
CA ASP A 26 -5.12 11.29 4.19
C ASP A 26 -5.67 11.92 2.90
N THR A 27 -5.86 11.08 1.87
CA THR A 27 -6.30 11.52 0.55
C THR A 27 -7.78 11.89 0.52
N ARG A 28 -8.18 12.70 -0.48
CA ARG A 28 -9.60 13.09 -0.68
C ARG A 28 -10.52 11.87 -0.76
N VAL A 29 -10.05 10.77 -1.34
CA VAL A 29 -10.78 9.50 -1.43
C VAL A 29 -11.05 8.93 -0.05
N ILE A 30 -10.05 8.85 0.83
CA ILE A 30 -10.24 8.39 2.22
C ILE A 30 -11.22 9.31 2.94
N ARG A 31 -11.08 10.64 2.79
CA ARG A 31 -12.00 11.61 3.42
C ARG A 31 -13.43 11.41 2.96
N ALA A 32 -13.66 11.17 1.68
CA ALA A 32 -14.98 10.87 1.12
C ALA A 32 -15.54 9.56 1.68
N ILE A 33 -14.75 8.48 1.69
CA ILE A 33 -15.16 7.19 2.27
C ILE A 33 -15.49 7.35 3.76
N ARG A 34 -14.69 8.10 4.52
CA ARG A 34 -14.98 8.40 5.93
C ARG A 34 -16.22 9.28 6.10
N ALA A 35 -16.49 10.22 5.20
CA ALA A 35 -17.71 11.02 5.23
C ALA A 35 -18.96 10.15 5.01
N VAL A 36 -18.91 9.24 4.03
CA VAL A 36 -19.97 8.27 3.78
C VAL A 36 -20.15 7.36 5.00
N LYS A 37 -19.08 6.74 5.51
CA LYS A 37 -19.15 5.87 6.71
C LYS A 37 -19.67 6.60 7.95
N ARG A 38 -19.36 7.90 8.10
CA ARG A 38 -19.90 8.73 9.19
C ARG A 38 -21.40 8.93 9.06
N LYS A 39 -21.94 9.15 7.85
CA LYS A 39 -23.39 9.23 7.62
C LYS A 39 -24.11 7.94 8.02
N PHE A 40 -23.46 6.78 7.86
CA PHE A 40 -23.99 5.48 8.28
C PHE A 40 -23.68 5.12 9.74
N ASN A 41 -23.10 6.02 10.55
CA ASN A 41 -22.69 5.77 11.94
C ASN A 41 -21.73 4.56 12.13
N MET A 42 -21.00 4.16 11.08
CA MET A 42 -20.08 3.01 11.11
C MET A 42 -18.60 3.40 11.32
N ALA A 43 -18.28 4.69 11.46
CA ALA A 43 -16.90 5.17 11.43
C ALA A 43 -16.28 5.32 12.83
N ALA A 44 -15.23 4.54 13.10
CA ALA A 44 -14.25 4.85 14.14
C ALA A 44 -13.22 5.85 13.59
N ASN A 45 -12.98 6.96 14.28
CA ASN A 45 -11.98 7.99 13.92
C ASN A 45 -10.54 7.50 14.22
N ASN A 46 -10.17 6.36 13.66
CA ASN A 46 -8.87 5.74 13.85
C ASN A 46 -7.85 6.32 12.86
N ARG A 47 -6.61 6.48 13.31
CA ARG A 47 -5.47 6.78 12.43
C ARG A 47 -5.04 5.49 11.74
N LEU A 48 -5.02 5.55 10.40
CA LEU A 48 -4.60 4.43 9.56
C LEU A 48 -3.09 4.48 9.37
N LEU A 49 -2.44 3.35 9.62
CA LEU A 49 -1.00 3.16 9.43
C LEU A 49 -0.72 1.81 8.77
N VAL A 50 0.53 1.59 8.40
CA VAL A 50 1.04 0.29 7.95
C VAL A 50 2.17 -0.11 8.88
N CYS A 51 2.00 -1.21 9.62
CA CYS A 51 3.08 -1.74 10.46
C CYS A 51 4.23 -2.29 9.59
N HIS A 52 5.45 -2.31 10.14
CA HIS A 52 6.64 -2.74 9.42
C HIS A 52 6.54 -4.16 8.86
N GLU A 53 5.91 -5.09 9.62
CA GLU A 53 5.69 -6.47 9.19
C GLU A 53 4.83 -6.59 7.93
N CYS A 54 3.82 -5.71 7.76
CA CYS A 54 2.91 -5.75 6.62
C CYS A 54 3.37 -4.89 5.43
N MET A 55 4.55 -4.26 5.50
CA MET A 55 5.03 -3.37 4.44
C MET A 55 5.24 -4.07 3.11
N GLU A 56 5.71 -5.32 3.12
CA GLU A 56 5.89 -6.10 1.89
C GLU A 56 4.55 -6.41 1.22
N GLU A 57 3.57 -6.84 2.00
CA GLU A 57 2.22 -7.10 1.52
C GLU A 57 1.56 -5.83 1.00
N TYR A 58 1.73 -4.69 1.68
CA TYR A 58 1.27 -3.38 1.22
C TYR A 58 1.82 -3.06 -0.17
N LYS A 59 3.14 -3.20 -0.38
CA LYS A 59 3.78 -2.95 -1.67
C LYS A 59 3.21 -3.86 -2.77
N LYS A 60 3.01 -5.14 -2.48
CA LYS A 60 2.44 -6.11 -3.43
C LYS A 60 1.00 -5.74 -3.82
N ARG A 61 0.17 -5.42 -2.83
CA ARG A 61 -1.22 -5.02 -3.07
C ARG A 61 -1.29 -3.69 -3.84
N ARG A 62 -0.44 -2.72 -3.51
CA ARG A 62 -0.35 -1.44 -4.21
C ARG A 62 0.03 -1.58 -5.69
N LYS A 63 1.06 -2.39 -6.00
CA LYS A 63 1.40 -2.72 -7.40
C LYS A 63 0.24 -3.38 -8.14
N SER A 64 -0.51 -4.25 -7.47
CA SER A 64 -1.67 -4.91 -8.06
C SER A 64 -2.80 -3.92 -8.34
N PHE A 65 -3.02 -2.96 -7.44
CA PHE A 65 -3.98 -1.88 -7.63
C PHE A 65 -3.60 -0.98 -8.82
N GLU A 66 -2.35 -0.54 -8.92
CA GLU A 66 -1.86 0.29 -10.02
C GLU A 66 -2.09 -0.39 -11.38
N ARG A 67 -1.77 -1.68 -11.48
CA ARG A 67 -2.04 -2.48 -12.70
C ARG A 67 -3.53 -2.55 -13.03
N LYS A 68 -4.39 -2.76 -12.03
CA LYS A 68 -5.84 -2.80 -12.23
C LYS A 68 -6.38 -1.46 -12.70
N VAL A 69 -5.99 -0.36 -12.07
CA VAL A 69 -6.41 0.99 -12.49
C VAL A 69 -6.00 1.27 -13.93
N MET A 70 -4.75 0.95 -14.28
CA MET A 70 -4.26 1.11 -15.64
C MET A 70 -5.05 0.25 -16.64
N LEU A 71 -5.33 -1.01 -16.29
CA LEU A 71 -6.10 -1.93 -17.12
C LEU A 71 -7.55 -1.45 -17.33
N TYR A 72 -8.26 -1.12 -16.25
CA TYR A 72 -9.64 -0.63 -16.33
C TYR A 72 -9.73 0.72 -17.04
N GLY A 73 -8.75 1.60 -16.84
CA GLY A 73 -8.64 2.86 -17.58
C GLY A 73 -8.47 2.63 -19.08
N ALA A 74 -7.57 1.72 -19.48
CA ALA A 74 -7.37 1.37 -20.88
C ALA A 74 -8.62 0.75 -21.52
N ILE A 75 -9.27 -0.19 -20.82
CA ILE A 75 -10.54 -0.79 -21.28
C ILE A 75 -11.62 0.29 -21.44
N GLY A 76 -11.74 1.22 -20.49
CA GLY A 76 -12.69 2.32 -20.56
C GLY A 76 -12.48 3.21 -21.79
N ILE A 77 -11.23 3.58 -22.09
CA ILE A 77 -10.89 4.38 -23.28
C ILE A 77 -11.23 3.61 -24.57
N ILE A 78 -10.86 2.33 -24.64
CA ILE A 78 -11.15 1.48 -25.80
C ILE A 78 -12.67 1.38 -26.03
N LEU A 79 -13.46 1.19 -24.97
CA LEU A 79 -14.92 1.12 -25.07
C LEU A 79 -15.54 2.42 -25.60
N ILE A 80 -15.03 3.59 -25.16
CA ILE A 80 -15.48 4.89 -25.66
C ILE A 80 -15.16 5.03 -27.15
N ILE A 81 -13.93 4.69 -27.56
CA ILE A 81 -13.52 4.75 -28.98
C ILE A 81 -14.38 3.82 -29.82
N LEU A 82 -14.58 2.56 -29.41
CA LEU A 82 -15.42 1.60 -30.13
C LEU A 82 -16.87 2.09 -30.25
N SER A 83 -17.40 2.67 -29.17
CA SER A 83 -18.78 3.20 -29.16
C SER A 83 -18.99 4.35 -30.14
N VAL A 84 -17.94 5.13 -30.43
CA VAL A 84 -18.01 6.25 -31.40
C VAL A 84 -17.66 5.76 -32.81
N ALA A 85 -16.64 4.92 -32.94
CA ALA A 85 -16.14 4.43 -34.22
C ALA A 85 -17.11 3.48 -34.93
N MET A 86 -17.79 2.58 -34.21
CA MET A 86 -18.71 1.62 -34.84
C MET A 86 -19.90 2.28 -35.57
N PRO A 87 -20.63 3.22 -34.96
CA PRO A 87 -21.69 3.94 -35.66
C PRO A 87 -21.19 4.73 -36.88
N LEU A 88 -20.00 5.35 -36.78
CA LEU A 88 -19.38 6.10 -37.88
C LEU A 88 -19.08 5.20 -39.10
N MET A 89 -18.57 3.99 -38.87
CA MET A 89 -18.26 3.04 -39.95
C MET A 89 -19.52 2.42 -40.57
N GLY A 90 -20.59 2.26 -39.80
CA GLY A 90 -21.85 1.70 -40.29
C GLY A 90 -22.78 2.69 -40.99
N GLY A 91 -22.40 3.97 -41.10
CA GLY A 91 -23.29 5.04 -41.58
C GLY A 91 -24.50 5.29 -40.67
N GLY A 92 -24.42 4.85 -39.41
CA GLY A 92 -25.50 4.97 -38.43
C GLY A 92 -25.48 6.32 -37.72
N ASN A 93 -26.66 6.82 -37.35
CA ASN A 93 -26.78 8.00 -36.50
C ASN A 93 -26.34 7.68 -35.07
N ILE A 94 -25.54 8.57 -34.47
CA ILE A 94 -25.13 8.44 -33.07
C ILE A 94 -26.31 8.86 -32.18
N SER A 95 -26.92 7.89 -31.51
CA SER A 95 -27.93 8.18 -30.49
C SER A 95 -27.24 8.70 -29.22
N PRO A 96 -27.59 9.88 -28.69
CA PRO A 96 -27.00 10.38 -27.44
C PRO A 96 -27.25 9.43 -26.26
N ALA A 97 -28.35 8.66 -26.31
CA ALA A 97 -28.67 7.66 -25.28
C ALA A 97 -27.65 6.51 -25.23
N SER A 98 -27.15 6.04 -26.39
CA SER A 98 -26.15 4.96 -26.41
C SER A 98 -24.80 5.42 -25.88
N VAL A 99 -24.38 6.64 -26.27
CA VAL A 99 -23.16 7.27 -25.74
C VAL A 99 -23.24 7.43 -24.23
N PHE A 100 -24.38 7.87 -23.71
CA PHE A 100 -24.60 8.02 -22.27
C PHE A 100 -24.52 6.67 -21.53
N MET A 101 -25.11 5.61 -22.07
CA MET A 101 -25.02 4.28 -21.48
C MET A 101 -23.59 3.74 -21.43
N VAL A 102 -22.81 3.92 -22.51
CA VAL A 102 -21.39 3.51 -22.54
C VAL A 102 -20.57 4.35 -21.56
N LEU A 103 -20.84 5.66 -21.46
CA LEU A 103 -20.20 6.53 -20.48
C LEU A 103 -20.49 6.07 -19.05
N LEU A 104 -21.76 5.77 -18.73
CA LEU A 104 -22.15 5.21 -17.43
C LEU A 104 -21.42 3.91 -17.13
N LEU A 105 -21.32 3.01 -18.12
CA LEU A 105 -20.58 1.76 -17.98
C LEU A 105 -19.09 2.00 -17.72
N ALA A 106 -18.46 2.93 -18.44
CA ALA A 106 -17.05 3.29 -18.26
C ALA A 106 -16.81 3.86 -16.85
N VAL A 107 -17.69 4.76 -16.37
CA VAL A 107 -17.65 5.31 -15.01
C VAL A 107 -17.85 4.20 -13.97
N PHE A 108 -18.76 3.26 -14.21
CA PHE A 108 -19.00 2.13 -13.32
C PHE A 108 -17.78 1.20 -13.22
N LEU A 109 -17.14 0.86 -14.36
CA LEU A 109 -15.90 0.07 -14.38
C LEU A 109 -14.77 0.79 -13.62
N LEU A 110 -14.66 2.11 -13.78
CA LEU A 110 -13.70 2.91 -13.04
C LEU A 110 -14.01 2.92 -11.53
N ALA A 111 -15.29 3.01 -11.15
CA ALA A 111 -15.72 2.92 -9.75
C ALA A 111 -15.37 1.56 -9.12
N LEU A 112 -15.51 0.46 -9.87
CA LEU A 112 -15.06 -0.87 -9.41
C LEU A 112 -13.55 -0.92 -9.19
N ALA A 113 -12.75 -0.24 -10.01
CA ALA A 113 -11.31 -0.10 -9.77
C ALA A 113 -11.03 0.66 -8.47
N PHE A 114 -11.79 1.73 -8.18
CA PHE A 114 -11.67 2.50 -6.94
C PHE A 114 -12.07 1.72 -5.67
N LEU A 115 -12.94 0.71 -5.76
CA LEU A 115 -13.23 -0.16 -4.61
C LEU A 115 -11.99 -0.91 -4.12
N SER A 116 -11.00 -1.12 -5.00
CA SER A 116 -9.70 -1.71 -4.65
C SER A 116 -8.64 -0.67 -4.29
N TYR A 117 -9.01 0.59 -4.03
CA TYR A 117 -8.07 1.67 -3.75
C TYR A 117 -7.21 1.40 -2.53
N ILE A 118 -5.89 1.47 -2.73
CA ILE A 118 -4.90 1.37 -1.67
C ILE A 118 -4.24 2.74 -1.51
N PRO A 119 -4.42 3.38 -0.35
CA PRO A 119 -3.93 4.73 -0.15
C PRO A 119 -2.41 4.78 -0.09
N ALA A 120 -1.84 5.89 -0.56
CA ALA A 120 -0.40 6.12 -0.50
C ALA A 120 0.08 6.37 0.95
N LEU A 121 1.34 6.05 1.23
CA LEU A 121 1.99 6.43 2.48
C LEU A 121 2.27 7.94 2.49
N ALA A 122 2.20 8.58 3.66
CA ALA A 122 2.49 10.00 3.79
C ALA A 122 3.97 10.28 3.42
N PRO A 123 4.25 11.29 2.56
CA PRO A 123 5.62 11.62 2.16
C PRO A 123 6.47 12.10 3.34
N SER A 124 5.86 12.75 4.33
CA SER A 124 6.55 13.27 5.52
C SER A 124 7.21 12.20 6.39
N ALA A 125 6.76 10.94 6.31
CA ALA A 125 7.41 9.85 7.04
C ALA A 125 8.78 9.45 6.43
N GLN A 126 9.04 9.83 5.17
CA GLN A 126 10.32 9.56 4.52
C GLN A 126 11.36 10.66 4.78
N GLU A 127 10.93 11.90 5.02
CA GLU A 127 11.85 13.01 5.29
C GLU A 127 12.32 13.04 6.75
N GLU A 128 11.46 12.68 7.70
CA GLU A 128 11.80 12.72 9.14
C GLU A 128 12.85 11.68 9.54
N SER A 129 12.85 10.50 8.89
CA SER A 129 13.87 9.47 9.10
C SER A 129 15.17 9.73 8.33
N ALA A 130 15.14 10.55 7.28
CA ALA A 130 16.35 10.98 6.57
C ALA A 130 17.07 12.13 7.31
N HIS A 131 16.33 13.02 7.98
CA HIS A 131 16.92 14.14 8.71
C HIS A 131 17.49 13.77 10.08
N SER A 132 16.97 12.74 10.77
CA SER A 132 17.54 12.35 12.08
C SER A 132 18.92 11.70 11.97
N HIS A 133 19.23 11.03 10.85
CA HIS A 133 20.55 10.45 10.61
C HIS A 133 21.61 11.48 10.17
N ALA A 134 21.19 12.64 9.62
CA ALA A 134 22.12 13.70 9.26
C ALA A 134 22.53 14.56 10.47
N GLN A 135 21.66 14.69 11.47
CA GLN A 135 21.91 15.57 12.61
C GLN A 135 22.81 14.92 13.69
N GLU A 136 22.85 13.59 13.78
CA GLU A 136 23.71 12.88 14.74
C GLU A 136 25.18 12.86 14.33
N ASN A 137 25.49 12.80 13.03
CA ASN A 137 26.87 12.86 12.54
C ASN A 137 27.49 14.27 12.52
N SER A 138 26.70 15.31 12.81
CA SER A 138 27.17 16.70 12.84
C SER A 138 27.64 17.16 14.22
N ALA A 139 27.30 16.41 15.28
CA ALA A 139 27.64 16.78 16.66
C ALA A 139 28.99 16.20 17.14
N HIS A 140 29.62 15.29 16.39
CA HIS A 140 30.88 14.64 16.82
C HIS A 140 32.17 15.22 16.19
N HIS A 141 32.09 16.31 15.42
CA HIS A 141 33.25 16.95 14.78
C HIS A 141 33.47 18.42 15.19
N ALA A 142 33.37 18.71 16.48
CA ALA A 142 33.77 20.01 17.01
C ALA A 142 34.67 19.87 18.25
N HIS A 143 35.81 19.19 18.12
CA HIS A 143 37.01 19.47 18.93
C HIS A 143 38.24 18.78 18.29
N ALA A 144 39.05 19.56 17.59
CA ALA A 144 40.49 19.30 17.49
C ALA A 144 41.24 20.63 17.29
N PRO A 145 42.13 21.02 18.22
CA PRO A 145 43.05 22.14 18.00
C PRO A 145 44.15 21.75 17.01
N ALA A 146 44.65 22.76 16.30
CA ALA A 146 45.69 22.68 15.30
C ALA A 146 46.93 21.89 15.76
N LYS A 147 47.31 20.84 15.02
CA LYS A 147 48.71 20.42 14.93
C LYS A 147 49.03 19.72 13.61
N LYS A 148 50.16 20.16 13.07
CA LYS A 148 50.83 19.75 11.82
C LYS A 148 51.18 18.26 11.79
N VAL A 149 51.16 17.72 10.56
CA VAL A 149 52.08 16.72 9.97
C VAL A 149 51.77 15.21 10.12
N GLN A 150 51.96 14.57 8.96
CA GLN A 150 52.33 13.18 8.63
C GLN A 150 51.24 12.13 8.28
N THR A 151 51.22 11.87 6.96
CA THR A 151 51.07 10.57 6.29
C THR A 151 51.31 9.35 7.16
N HIS A 152 50.38 8.39 7.18
CA HIS A 152 50.64 6.95 7.03
C HIS A 152 49.35 6.19 6.70
N SER A 153 49.47 5.27 5.75
CA SER A 153 48.52 4.23 5.36
C SER A 153 48.32 3.17 6.44
N HIS A 154 47.09 2.77 6.77
CA HIS A 154 46.81 1.43 7.31
C HIS A 154 45.32 1.03 7.21
N SER A 155 45.12 -0.26 6.99
CA SER A 155 43.90 -1.03 6.71
C SER A 155 43.11 -1.49 7.95
N THR A 156 41.75 -1.44 7.86
CA THR A 156 40.67 -2.32 8.47
C THR A 156 40.73 -2.65 10.00
N PRO A 157 39.72 -3.26 10.67
CA PRO A 157 38.24 -3.35 10.54
C PRO A 157 37.51 -2.98 11.87
N SER A 158 36.16 -2.91 11.90
CA SER A 158 35.25 -3.18 13.07
C SER A 158 33.90 -2.47 12.84
N SER A 159 32.77 -3.16 12.70
CA SER A 159 31.99 -3.78 13.79
C SER A 159 31.65 -2.82 14.92
N PHE A 160 30.72 -1.89 14.67
CA PHE A 160 29.94 -1.27 15.75
C PHE A 160 28.46 -1.47 15.47
N ALA A 161 27.88 -2.36 16.28
CA ALA A 161 26.46 -2.49 16.49
C ALA A 161 25.95 -1.16 17.05
N ASN A 162 25.22 -0.42 16.22
CA ASN A 162 24.53 0.77 16.68
C ASN A 162 23.16 0.32 17.22
N GLU A 163 23.04 0.26 18.53
CA GLU A 163 21.78 0.01 19.23
C GLU A 163 20.87 1.22 18.98
N HIS A 164 20.01 1.08 17.98
CA HIS A 164 18.94 2.00 17.65
C HIS A 164 18.10 2.31 18.91
N PHE A 165 18.14 3.57 19.34
CA PHE A 165 17.14 4.15 20.24
C PHE A 165 15.77 4.12 19.52
N GLY A 166 15.10 2.98 19.63
CA GLY A 166 13.71 2.83 19.26
C GLY A 166 12.87 3.69 20.20
N HIS A 167 12.12 4.63 19.63
CA HIS A 167 10.90 5.11 20.27
C HIS A 167 10.04 3.89 20.57
N SER A 168 10.16 3.40 21.80
CA SER A 168 9.44 2.27 22.34
C SER A 168 7.97 2.66 22.41
N CYS A 169 7.26 2.46 21.29
CA CYS A 169 5.85 2.19 21.35
C CYS A 169 5.70 0.99 22.26
N LYS A 170 5.34 1.25 23.53
CA LYS A 170 5.01 0.21 24.50
C LYS A 170 4.09 -0.78 23.80
N GLU A 171 4.64 -1.93 23.44
CA GLU A 171 3.86 -3.09 23.06
C GLU A 171 2.98 -3.38 24.26
N GLY A 172 1.72 -2.93 24.18
CA GLY A 172 0.70 -3.31 25.13
C GLY A 172 0.52 -4.81 24.99
N GLY A 173 1.30 -5.57 25.77
CA GLY A 173 1.35 -7.02 25.81
C GLY A 173 -0.02 -7.58 26.18
N LYS A 174 -0.88 -7.68 25.17
CA LYS A 174 -2.17 -8.35 25.27
C LYS A 174 -1.90 -9.83 25.07
N LYS A 175 -1.66 -10.53 26.19
CA LYS A 175 -1.63 -11.99 26.30
C LYS A 175 -2.97 -12.56 25.84
N HIS A 176 -3.17 -12.71 24.53
CA HIS A 176 -4.32 -13.43 23.98
C HIS A 176 -3.89 -14.85 23.62
N ASN A 177 -4.16 -15.75 24.57
CA ASN A 177 -4.48 -17.17 24.41
C ASN A 177 -4.08 -17.81 23.08
N ALA A 178 -2.97 -18.55 23.11
CA ALA A 178 -2.64 -19.61 22.19
C ALA A 178 -3.64 -20.78 22.31
N HIS A 179 -4.87 -20.60 21.83
CA HIS A 179 -5.82 -21.70 21.65
C HIS A 179 -5.71 -22.27 20.23
N LYS A 180 -4.76 -23.19 20.08
CA LYS A 180 -4.99 -24.53 19.52
C LYS A 180 -5.87 -24.58 18.25
N ARG A 181 -5.26 -24.43 17.07
CA ARG A 181 -5.77 -25.05 15.83
C ARG A 181 -4.76 -26.07 15.28
N LYS A 182 -4.79 -27.26 15.90
CA LYS A 182 -4.37 -28.51 15.25
C LYS A 182 -5.49 -28.94 14.29
N ASN A 183 -5.13 -29.68 13.24
CA ASN A 183 -5.94 -30.21 12.12
C ASN A 183 -6.20 -29.19 11.00
N LYS A 184 -5.81 -29.43 9.75
CA LYS A 184 -6.09 -30.67 9.01
C LYS A 184 -5.06 -30.88 7.88
N LYS A 185 -4.17 -31.85 8.07
CA LYS A 185 -3.44 -32.57 7.02
C LYS A 185 -4.44 -33.52 6.33
N LYS A 186 -4.76 -33.31 5.05
CA LYS A 186 -5.27 -34.35 4.12
C LYS A 186 -5.33 -33.76 2.71
N LYS A 187 -4.38 -34.15 1.86
CA LYS A 187 -4.57 -35.08 0.72
C LYS A 187 -5.22 -34.40 -0.49
N GLY A 188 -4.39 -34.17 -1.50
CA GLY A 188 -4.81 -33.73 -2.83
C GLY A 188 -3.70 -33.93 -3.86
N ALA A 189 -3.07 -35.11 -3.83
CA ALA A 189 -2.27 -35.59 -4.95
C ALA A 189 -3.23 -35.96 -6.10
N GLY A 190 -3.10 -35.27 -7.22
CA GLY A 190 -3.68 -35.64 -8.50
C GLY A 190 -2.94 -34.80 -9.55
N LYS A 191 -1.83 -35.25 -10.14
CA LYS A 191 -1.69 -36.41 -11.04
C LYS A 191 -2.70 -36.33 -12.19
N LYS A 192 -2.43 -35.49 -13.19
CA LYS A 192 -2.70 -35.81 -14.60
C LYS A 192 -1.59 -35.20 -15.47
N ALA A 193 -0.59 -36.04 -15.74
CA ALA A 193 0.15 -35.99 -16.98
C ALA A 193 -0.85 -36.07 -18.13
N ASN A 194 -0.73 -35.18 -19.12
CA ASN A 194 -1.31 -35.43 -20.43
C ASN A 194 -0.21 -35.21 -21.47
N ALA A 195 0.59 -36.26 -21.63
CA ALA A 195 1.40 -36.48 -22.81
C ALA A 195 0.47 -36.97 -23.93
N LYS A 196 0.34 -36.17 -24.99
CA LYS A 196 -0.20 -36.59 -26.28
C LYS A 196 0.52 -35.70 -27.31
N SER A 197 1.70 -36.06 -27.82
CA SER A 197 1.96 -37.23 -28.68
C SER A 197 0.80 -37.52 -29.62
N LYS A 198 0.77 -36.79 -30.73
CA LYS A 198 0.35 -37.40 -32.00
C LYS A 198 1.22 -36.83 -33.12
N ARG A 199 2.22 -37.65 -33.47
CA ARG A 199 2.90 -37.63 -34.76
C ARG A 199 1.89 -37.88 -35.88
N ARG A 200 2.32 -37.48 -37.09
CA ARG A 200 2.07 -38.06 -38.42
C ARG A 200 1.12 -37.31 -39.36
N ALA A 201 1.76 -37.04 -40.50
CA ALA A 201 1.29 -37.23 -41.87
C ALA A 201 0.62 -36.01 -42.52
N GLY A 202 1.29 -35.54 -43.57
CA GLY A 202 1.03 -34.39 -44.41
C GLY A 202 2.36 -33.97 -44.99
#